data_AF-A0A9W7GKS9-F1
#
_entry.id   AF-A0A9W7GKS9-F1
#
_cell.length_a   1.000
_cell.length_b   1.000
_cell.length_c   1.000
_cell.angle_alpha   90.00
_cell.angle_beta   90.00
_cell.angle_gamma   90.00
#
_symmetry.space_group_name_H-M   'P 1'
#
loop_
_entity.id
_entity.type
_entity.pdbx_description
1 polymer ?
#
loop_
_entity_poly.entity_id
_entity_poly.type
_entity_poly.pdbx_seq_one_letter_code
_entity_poly.pdbx_strand_id
1 'polypeptide(L)'
;MSTQTPTQTKPSSSSSPKHSGLINSAHSNIHDVDIRLSAVRTNSRGEGKTEGKGGGKNGRDSTGKKKRKNKSDGFNKTFGRIKSLDPLAEENRRRLSNMERGFEELLGLHNTVELSSLCGMLSLKIERKTKNSEKKDLIMGLVRKRIDSGESSDSVYISILKWMWEGTLFEYLRAKGQPLHSTENDPRGFVIAYWRKMTKTIVPFDPYYVPTTLNNRSESSLMSPDISAILDTMERKEAAVKAAEQRIRREHDYTNVLTYLQSVSGLHGVEREGRNYLIGEVEMCRAKVGHAEESMAMLNKQLTDLENRHEYVKERYTSNASHVEFLGSTYFDQLVDSQSSQTFLNNLLRRQLLDIRSDGNGGQFPGEEPDNESEDAKVARAKSDATVRANSYEEIMEIHDTEQLLRRLGVRNRRERHALKTELRDALARESSLISSVSRLEEELEDQTDRADDAENTLYALRAQSDQFKDRVAAREAVIETEANEYFDLAAQSMAGEKDAAHRVAAVTPHILGMLRSDSVDVVSSAAAVAEGLGIMSREGVAEAVENAMMMKEETRQREAAIMATVKRAKTPKKGGKDKGKETKGAKSGKKKKKK
;
A
#
# COMPACT_ATOMS: atom_id res chain seq x y z
N MET A 1 -38.65 29.28 -25.70
CA MET A 1 -39.14 28.15 -26.51
C MET A 1 -38.07 27.77 -27.51
N SER A 2 -37.41 26.63 -27.30
CA SER A 2 -36.76 25.81 -28.33
C SER A 2 -36.14 24.60 -27.63
N THR A 3 -36.83 23.47 -27.71
CA THR A 3 -36.38 22.15 -27.26
C THR A 3 -35.75 21.45 -28.45
N GLN A 4 -34.46 21.11 -28.36
CA GLN A 4 -33.81 20.17 -29.26
C GLN A 4 -33.61 18.84 -28.53
N THR A 5 -34.21 17.79 -29.08
CA THR A 5 -34.02 16.39 -28.72
C THR A 5 -32.81 15.82 -29.48
N PRO A 6 -31.98 14.96 -28.86
CA PRO A 6 -31.04 14.15 -29.61
C PRO A 6 -31.56 12.72 -29.83
N THR A 7 -31.36 12.30 -31.06
CA THR A 7 -31.53 10.99 -31.69
C THR A 7 -30.79 9.86 -30.98
N GLN A 8 -31.49 8.72 -30.79
CA GLN A 8 -30.93 7.44 -30.35
C GLN A 8 -30.24 6.71 -31.49
N THR A 9 -28.96 6.38 -31.31
CA THR A 9 -28.22 5.40 -32.14
C THR A 9 -28.14 4.06 -31.42
N LYS A 10 -28.67 3.00 -32.07
CA LYS A 10 -28.57 1.60 -31.65
C LYS A 10 -27.12 1.10 -31.69
N PRO A 11 -26.65 0.33 -30.68
CA PRO A 11 -25.46 -0.49 -30.84
C PRO A 11 -25.81 -1.88 -31.37
N SER A 12 -24.96 -2.33 -32.29
CA SER A 12 -24.89 -3.63 -32.93
C SER A 12 -24.49 -4.74 -31.95
N SER A 13 -25.17 -5.87 -32.06
CA SER A 13 -24.85 -7.15 -31.45
C SER A 13 -23.50 -7.69 -31.91
N SER A 14 -22.54 -7.88 -31.00
CA SER A 14 -21.34 -8.66 -31.24
C SER A 14 -21.28 -9.85 -30.28
N SER A 15 -21.17 -11.02 -30.88
CA SER A 15 -21.12 -12.37 -30.34
C SER A 15 -20.04 -12.61 -29.27
N SER A 16 -20.46 -13.18 -28.14
CA SER A 16 -19.60 -13.73 -27.08
C SER A 16 -18.98 -15.08 -27.48
N PRO A 17 -17.68 -15.33 -27.23
CA PRO A 17 -17.13 -16.66 -27.23
C PRO A 17 -17.22 -17.30 -25.84
N LYS A 18 -17.65 -18.56 -25.80
CA LYS A 18 -17.67 -19.43 -24.63
C LYS A 18 -16.23 -19.90 -24.33
N HIS A 19 -15.75 -19.66 -23.12
CA HIS A 19 -14.65 -20.43 -22.55
C HIS A 19 -14.97 -20.83 -21.11
N SER A 20 -15.30 -22.11 -20.96
CA SER A 20 -15.27 -22.89 -19.72
C SER A 20 -13.84 -23.37 -19.48
N GLY A 21 -13.32 -23.12 -18.27
CA GLY A 21 -12.03 -23.65 -17.83
C GLY A 21 -11.98 -23.71 -16.31
N LEU A 22 -12.05 -24.93 -15.79
CA LEU A 22 -11.96 -25.32 -14.38
C LEU A 22 -10.69 -24.75 -13.71
N ILE A 23 -10.85 -24.13 -12.53
CA ILE A 23 -9.74 -23.85 -11.61
C ILE A 23 -9.92 -24.75 -10.40
N ASN A 24 -8.95 -25.65 -10.21
CA ASN A 24 -8.80 -26.42 -8.98
C ASN A 24 -8.36 -25.50 -7.84
N SER A 25 -9.15 -25.57 -6.76
CA SER A 25 -8.92 -24.96 -5.45
C SER A 25 -7.65 -25.52 -4.81
N ALA A 26 -6.76 -24.64 -4.36
CA ALA A 26 -5.77 -24.94 -3.34
C ALA A 26 -5.89 -23.90 -2.23
N HIS A 27 -6.62 -24.28 -1.19
CA HIS A 27 -6.57 -23.66 0.13
C HIS A 27 -5.15 -23.75 0.70
N SER A 28 -4.62 -22.65 1.23
CA SER A 28 -3.72 -22.73 2.37
C SER A 28 -3.96 -21.55 3.32
N ASN A 29 -4.04 -21.93 4.59
CA ASN A 29 -4.61 -21.19 5.70
C ASN A 29 -3.74 -20.03 6.16
N ILE A 30 -4.42 -18.93 6.47
CA ILE A 30 -3.96 -17.83 7.31
C ILE A 30 -3.98 -18.33 8.76
N HIS A 31 -2.86 -18.24 9.47
CA HIS A 31 -2.83 -18.24 10.93
C HIS A 31 -2.34 -16.88 11.41
N ASP A 32 -3.30 -16.05 11.77
CA ASP A 32 -3.16 -15.01 12.79
C ASP A 32 -3.12 -15.69 14.16
N VAL A 33 -2.07 -15.42 14.96
CA VAL A 33 -2.18 -15.32 16.43
C VAL A 33 -1.11 -14.36 16.95
N ASP A 34 -1.55 -13.13 17.13
CA ASP A 34 -1.58 -12.36 18.38
C ASP A 34 -0.33 -12.01 19.19
N ILE A 35 -0.36 -10.74 19.58
CA ILE A 35 0.54 -9.97 20.42
C ILE A 35 0.36 -10.36 21.89
N ARG A 36 1.46 -10.51 22.66
CA ARG A 36 1.46 -10.14 24.10
C ARG A 36 2.85 -9.86 24.67
N LEU A 37 2.87 -8.75 25.40
CA LEU A 37 3.99 -8.12 26.12
C LEU A 37 4.37 -8.84 27.44
N SER A 38 5.65 -8.64 27.79
CA SER A 38 6.19 -8.32 29.12
C SER A 38 6.80 -9.40 30.04
N ALA A 39 7.92 -8.95 30.66
CA ALA A 39 8.45 -9.23 32.00
C ALA A 39 9.54 -10.30 32.21
N VAL A 40 10.80 -9.81 32.25
CA VAL A 40 11.78 -9.86 33.37
C VAL A 40 11.65 -11.00 34.41
N ARG A 41 12.67 -11.88 34.50
CA ARG A 41 13.47 -12.14 35.73
C ARG A 41 14.54 -13.26 35.57
N THR A 42 15.77 -12.89 35.95
CA THR A 42 16.80 -13.61 36.74
C THR A 42 16.81 -15.16 36.76
N ASN A 43 17.96 -15.80 36.48
CA ASN A 43 18.99 -16.13 37.48
C ASN A 43 20.12 -17.02 36.91
N SER A 44 21.33 -16.72 37.41
CA SER A 44 22.45 -17.60 37.79
C SER A 44 22.74 -18.94 37.07
N ARG A 45 24.04 -19.19 36.82
CA ARG A 45 24.90 -20.16 37.56
C ARG A 45 25.92 -20.84 36.63
N GLY A 46 27.15 -21.00 37.11
CA GLY A 46 28.00 -22.15 36.75
C GLY A 46 29.37 -21.88 36.12
N GLU A 47 30.32 -21.46 36.96
CA GLU A 47 31.69 -22.01 37.12
C GLU A 47 32.37 -22.82 36.01
N GLY A 48 33.68 -22.54 35.79
CA GLY A 48 34.58 -23.49 35.13
C GLY A 48 35.99 -22.95 34.84
N LYS A 49 36.86 -22.95 35.85
CA LYS A 49 38.32 -22.72 35.79
C LYS A 49 39.01 -23.68 34.79
N THR A 50 40.13 -23.27 34.19
CA THR A 50 41.48 -23.84 34.46
C THR A 50 42.58 -23.18 33.64
N GLU A 51 43.80 -23.39 34.14
CA GLU A 51 45.04 -22.66 33.98
C GLU A 51 45.83 -23.02 32.72
N GLY A 52 46.90 -22.25 32.44
CA GLY A 52 47.94 -22.71 31.51
C GLY A 52 48.99 -21.68 31.13
N LYS A 53 49.94 -21.43 32.04
CA LYS A 53 51.22 -20.74 31.78
C LYS A 53 52.04 -21.46 30.70
N GLY A 54 52.93 -20.72 30.03
CA GLY A 54 54.24 -21.28 29.66
C GLY A 54 54.85 -20.67 28.40
N GLY A 55 55.93 -19.92 28.55
CA GLY A 55 56.64 -19.29 27.44
C GLY A 55 57.53 -20.24 26.63
N GLY A 56 58.20 -19.67 25.62
CA GLY A 56 59.59 -20.03 25.35
C GLY A 56 59.98 -20.37 23.91
N LYS A 57 60.70 -19.42 23.30
CA LYS A 57 61.93 -19.57 22.49
C LYS A 57 61.91 -20.32 21.14
N ASN A 58 62.32 -19.54 20.11
CA ASN A 58 63.35 -19.78 19.08
C ASN A 58 63.60 -21.20 18.56
N GLY A 59 63.54 -21.35 17.24
CA GLY A 59 64.13 -22.47 16.52
C GLY A 59 64.18 -22.23 15.01
N ARG A 60 65.40 -22.14 14.49
CA ARG A 60 65.80 -21.91 13.10
C ARG A 60 65.78 -23.23 12.30
N ASP A 61 65.80 -23.05 10.97
CA ASP A 61 66.39 -23.93 9.95
C ASP A 61 65.62 -25.15 9.40
N SER A 62 65.27 -24.98 8.12
CA SER A 62 65.52 -25.86 6.97
C SER A 62 65.06 -27.32 7.02
N THR A 63 64.27 -27.73 6.02
CA THR A 63 64.73 -28.65 4.95
C THR A 63 63.62 -28.88 3.94
N GLY A 64 64.02 -28.91 2.66
CA GLY A 64 63.13 -29.11 1.53
C GLY A 64 62.55 -30.53 1.47
N LYS A 65 61.29 -30.60 1.04
CA LYS A 65 60.72 -31.80 0.41
C LYS A 65 59.84 -31.39 -0.77
N LYS A 66 60.40 -31.60 -1.97
CA LYS A 66 59.65 -31.68 -3.23
C LYS A 66 58.56 -32.75 -3.09
N LYS A 67 57.28 -32.38 -3.26
CA LYS A 67 56.24 -33.35 -3.62
C LYS A 67 55.14 -32.68 -4.48
N ARG A 68 55.23 -33.01 -5.76
CA ARG A 68 54.15 -33.20 -6.76
C ARG A 68 53.03 -32.14 -6.84
N LYS A 69 53.13 -31.31 -7.89
CA LYS A 69 52.02 -30.56 -8.49
C LYS A 69 50.96 -31.54 -9.01
N ASN A 70 49.85 -31.69 -8.30
CA ASN A 70 48.59 -32.11 -8.91
C ASN A 70 47.98 -30.88 -9.58
N LYS A 71 47.93 -30.92 -10.91
CA LYS A 71 47.42 -29.86 -11.79
C LYS A 71 46.01 -30.26 -12.23
N SER A 72 45.07 -30.23 -11.30
CA SER A 72 43.63 -30.37 -11.56
C SER A 72 42.90 -29.79 -10.35
N ASP A 73 42.55 -28.51 -10.42
CA ASP A 73 41.50 -27.83 -9.63
C ASP A 73 41.60 -26.30 -9.85
N GLY A 74 41.54 -25.92 -11.13
CA GLY A 74 41.67 -24.52 -11.58
C GLY A 74 40.34 -23.79 -11.75
N PHE A 75 39.19 -24.43 -11.52
CA PHE A 75 37.89 -23.83 -11.86
C PHE A 75 37.02 -23.46 -10.65
N ASN A 76 37.29 -24.00 -9.45
CA ASN A 76 36.50 -23.71 -8.24
C ASN A 76 37.16 -22.69 -7.28
N LYS A 77 38.23 -22.00 -7.68
CA LYS A 77 38.91 -20.99 -6.84
C LYS A 77 38.43 -19.55 -7.04
N THR A 78 37.69 -19.25 -8.10
CA THR A 78 37.14 -17.89 -8.34
C THR A 78 35.80 -17.66 -7.64
N PHE A 79 35.12 -18.69 -7.16
CA PHE A 79 33.92 -18.60 -6.32
C PHE A 79 34.16 -18.98 -4.85
N GLY A 80 35.43 -19.17 -4.46
CA GLY A 80 35.81 -19.58 -3.12
C GLY A 80 35.71 -18.44 -2.10
N ARG A 81 34.67 -18.47 -1.26
CA ARG A 81 34.46 -17.66 -0.05
C ARG A 81 34.21 -16.17 -0.28
N ILE A 82 33.06 -15.83 -0.86
CA ILE A 82 32.32 -14.69 -0.32
C ILE A 82 31.81 -15.17 1.04
N LYS A 83 32.60 -14.95 2.11
CA LYS A 83 32.00 -14.92 3.44
C LYS A 83 30.93 -13.85 3.33
N SER A 84 29.66 -14.22 3.40
CA SER A 84 28.58 -13.26 3.64
C SER A 84 28.89 -12.60 4.98
N LEU A 85 29.70 -11.54 4.93
CA LEU A 85 29.84 -10.62 6.03
C LEU A 85 28.44 -10.07 6.22
N ASP A 86 27.84 -10.47 7.34
CA ASP A 86 26.58 -9.89 7.78
C ASP A 86 26.75 -8.36 7.71
N PRO A 87 26.02 -7.67 6.82
CA PRO A 87 26.22 -6.24 6.60
C PRO A 87 26.05 -5.44 7.90
N LEU A 88 25.23 -5.95 8.83
CA LEU A 88 25.06 -5.39 10.17
C LEU A 88 26.32 -5.52 11.04
N ALA A 89 27.05 -6.63 10.93
CA ALA A 89 28.29 -6.83 11.68
C ALA A 89 29.40 -5.88 11.20
N GLU A 90 29.48 -5.64 9.89
CA GLU A 90 30.45 -4.72 9.31
C GLU A 90 30.10 -3.25 9.62
N GLU A 91 28.80 -2.90 9.60
CA GLU A 91 28.32 -1.58 10.02
C GLU A 91 28.62 -1.34 11.51
N ASN A 92 28.33 -2.33 12.37
CA ASN A 92 28.66 -2.24 13.80
C ASN A 92 30.15 -2.07 14.04
N ARG A 93 31.01 -2.74 13.25
CA ARG A 93 32.47 -2.58 13.34
C ARG A 93 32.93 -1.19 12.94
N ARG A 94 32.39 -0.64 11.84
CA ARG A 94 32.66 0.74 11.41
C ARG A 94 32.17 1.74 12.46
N ARG A 95 31.03 1.45 13.07
CA ARG A 95 30.46 2.27 14.15
C ARG A 95 31.36 2.33 15.37
N LEU A 96 31.85 1.19 15.83
CA LEU A 96 32.82 1.11 16.92
C LEU A 96 34.09 1.88 16.59
N SER A 97 34.65 1.69 15.39
CA SER A 97 35.88 2.39 14.99
C SER A 97 35.72 3.92 14.96
N ASN A 98 34.57 4.41 14.50
CA ASN A 98 34.28 5.85 14.49
C ASN A 98 34.08 6.41 15.91
N MET A 99 33.39 5.68 16.79
CA MET A 99 33.24 6.07 18.19
C MET A 99 34.59 6.06 18.92
N GLU A 100 35.44 5.06 18.67
CA GLU A 100 36.80 5.01 19.22
C GLU A 100 37.63 6.22 18.79
N ARG A 101 37.65 6.55 17.49
CA ARG A 101 38.37 7.70 16.97
C ARG A 101 37.82 9.03 17.52
N GLY A 102 36.50 9.18 17.54
CA GLY A 102 35.86 10.38 18.08
C GLY A 102 36.14 10.57 19.56
N PHE A 103 36.17 9.48 20.33
CA PHE A 103 36.52 9.49 21.74
C PHE A 103 38.01 9.77 21.99
N GLU A 104 38.90 9.25 21.14
CA GLU A 104 40.34 9.55 21.19
C GLU A 104 40.63 11.04 20.93
N GLU A 105 39.97 11.62 19.92
CA GLU A 105 40.03 13.06 19.65
C GLU A 105 39.50 13.88 20.83
N LEU A 106 38.40 13.44 21.46
CA LEU A 106 37.83 14.11 22.63
C LEU A 106 38.78 14.05 23.83
N LEU A 107 39.42 12.91 24.09
CA LEU A 107 40.51 12.81 25.07
C LEU A 107 41.71 13.68 24.68
N GLY A 108 41.90 13.92 23.38
CA GLY A 108 42.80 14.91 22.78
C GLY A 108 42.73 16.29 23.41
N LEU A 109 41.51 16.77 23.66
CA LEU A 109 41.21 18.12 24.12
C LEU A 109 41.37 18.31 25.63
N HIS A 110 41.44 17.23 26.41
CA HIS A 110 41.55 17.32 27.86
C HIS A 110 42.96 17.67 28.30
N ASN A 111 43.06 18.53 29.33
CA ASN A 111 44.35 18.85 29.92
C ASN A 111 44.88 17.71 30.82
N THR A 112 46.14 17.82 31.26
CA THR A 112 46.80 16.80 32.09
C THR A 112 46.06 16.52 33.41
N VAL A 113 45.45 17.54 34.00
CA VAL A 113 44.77 17.50 35.30
C VAL A 113 43.41 16.82 35.17
N GLU A 114 42.64 17.19 34.15
CA GLU A 114 41.35 16.60 33.80
C GLU A 114 41.48 15.12 33.47
N LEU A 115 42.48 14.73 32.67
CA LEU A 115 42.73 13.31 32.38
C LEU A 115 43.09 12.52 33.65
N SER A 116 43.82 13.14 34.59
CA SER A 116 44.15 12.51 35.87
C SER A 116 42.92 12.35 36.76
N SER A 117 42.06 13.37 36.80
CA SER A 117 40.77 13.34 37.51
C SER A 117 39.84 12.29 36.92
N LEU A 118 39.72 12.23 35.59
CA LEU A 118 38.90 11.25 34.86
C LEU A 118 39.36 9.82 35.15
N CYS A 119 40.66 9.55 35.07
CA CYS A 119 41.20 8.25 35.45
C CYS A 119 40.93 7.91 36.93
N GLY A 120 41.02 8.89 37.84
CA GLY A 120 40.66 8.70 39.25
C GLY A 120 39.19 8.33 39.44
N MET A 121 38.28 9.01 38.74
CA MET A 121 36.84 8.71 38.75
C MET A 121 36.55 7.32 38.14
N LEU A 122 37.30 6.90 37.13
CA LEU A 122 37.23 5.57 36.53
C LEU A 122 37.96 4.49 37.36
N SER A 123 38.51 4.85 38.54
CA SER A 123 39.28 3.95 39.42
C SER A 123 40.52 3.33 38.75
N LEU A 124 41.12 4.04 37.79
CA LEU A 124 42.37 3.65 37.15
C LEU A 124 43.56 4.12 38.01
N LYS A 125 44.45 3.18 38.35
CA LYS A 125 45.68 3.49 39.11
C LYS A 125 46.66 4.21 38.20
N ILE A 126 46.91 5.49 38.45
CA ILE A 126 47.91 6.28 37.72
C ILE A 126 49.08 6.61 38.65
N GLU A 127 50.31 6.47 38.15
CA GLU A 127 51.49 6.96 38.84
C GLU A 127 51.65 8.47 38.63
N ARG A 128 52.14 9.21 39.63
CA ARG A 128 52.24 10.69 39.60
C ARG A 128 52.99 11.27 38.40
N LYS A 129 53.81 10.47 37.70
CA LYS A 129 54.64 10.89 36.53
C LYS A 129 54.16 10.35 35.18
N THR A 130 52.99 9.73 35.12
CA THR A 130 52.44 9.12 33.88
C THR A 130 52.19 10.20 32.81
N LYS A 131 52.63 9.94 31.57
CA LYS A 131 52.42 10.87 30.45
C LYS A 131 50.95 10.93 30.04
N ASN A 132 50.54 12.00 29.37
CA ASN A 132 49.15 12.13 28.90
C ASN A 132 48.76 11.04 27.90
N SER A 133 49.66 10.62 27.01
CA SER A 133 49.40 9.51 26.08
C SER A 133 49.06 8.22 26.83
N GLU A 134 49.86 7.88 27.84
CA GLU A 134 49.65 6.69 28.67
C GLU A 134 48.31 6.75 29.43
N LYS A 135 47.91 7.92 29.93
CA LYS A 135 46.58 8.11 30.55
C LYS A 135 45.44 7.87 29.56
N LYS A 136 45.56 8.36 28.32
CA LYS A 136 44.57 8.13 27.26
C LYS A 136 44.48 6.65 26.91
N ASP A 137 45.62 5.98 26.78
CA ASP A 137 45.69 4.55 26.48
C ASP A 137 45.06 3.70 27.59
N LEU A 138 45.24 4.08 28.86
CA LEU A 138 44.58 3.41 29.98
C LEU A 138 43.05 3.55 29.93
N ILE A 139 42.54 4.74 29.60
CA ILE A 139 41.09 4.98 29.45
C ILE A 139 40.55 4.19 28.24
N MET A 140 41.22 4.24 27.09
CA MET A 140 40.85 3.47 25.89
C MET A 140 40.89 1.97 26.13
N GLY A 141 41.88 1.48 26.89
CA GLY A 141 41.98 0.09 27.30
C GLY A 141 40.81 -0.36 28.16
N LEU A 142 40.33 0.49 29.07
CA LEU A 142 39.13 0.21 29.87
C LEU A 142 37.87 0.15 29.00
N VAL A 143 37.72 1.07 28.04
CA VAL A 143 36.59 1.05 27.07
C VAL A 143 36.56 -0.26 26.30
N ARG A 144 37.68 -0.62 25.66
CA ARG A 144 37.80 -1.85 24.88
C ARG A 144 37.48 -3.08 25.71
N LYS A 145 38.04 -3.15 26.94
CA LYS A 145 37.77 -4.26 27.87
C LYS A 145 36.29 -4.40 28.24
N ARG A 146 35.57 -3.29 28.42
CA ARG A 146 34.12 -3.32 28.71
C ARG A 146 33.30 -3.75 27.50
N ILE A 147 33.64 -3.25 26.32
CA ILE A 147 32.98 -3.67 25.06
C ILE A 147 33.21 -5.17 24.81
N ASP A 148 34.45 -5.65 24.99
CA ASP A 148 34.79 -7.07 24.85
C ASP A 148 34.08 -7.97 25.88
N SER A 149 33.71 -7.42 27.04
CA SER A 149 32.90 -8.13 28.05
C SER A 149 31.42 -8.26 27.70
N GLY A 150 30.99 -7.72 26.55
CA GLY A 150 29.62 -7.80 26.04
C GLY A 150 28.73 -6.60 26.41
N GLU A 151 29.29 -5.55 27.02
CA GLU A 151 28.53 -4.32 27.24
C GLU A 151 28.28 -3.57 25.92
N SER A 152 27.07 -3.04 25.72
CA SER A 152 26.78 -2.23 24.53
C SER A 152 27.71 -1.02 24.48
N SER A 153 28.35 -0.77 23.34
CA SER A 153 29.32 0.32 23.18
C SER A 153 28.76 1.68 23.56
N ASP A 154 27.51 1.97 23.17
CA ASP A 154 26.83 3.21 23.54
C ASP A 154 26.77 3.41 25.05
N SER A 155 26.40 2.38 25.82
CA SER A 155 26.34 2.44 27.27
C SER A 155 27.72 2.72 27.88
N VAL A 156 28.77 2.07 27.35
CA VAL A 156 30.15 2.28 27.80
C VAL A 156 30.57 3.74 27.58
N TYR A 157 30.40 4.27 26.36
CA TYR A 157 30.77 5.65 26.06
C TYR A 157 29.93 6.66 26.86
N ILE A 158 28.61 6.49 26.94
CA ILE A 158 27.74 7.36 27.75
C ILE A 158 28.18 7.38 29.21
N SER A 159 28.50 6.21 29.78
CA SER A 159 28.93 6.10 31.18
C SER A 159 30.23 6.87 31.46
N ILE A 160 31.13 6.96 30.48
CA ILE A 160 32.41 7.67 30.61
C ILE A 160 32.24 9.16 30.32
N LEU A 161 31.46 9.53 29.30
CA LEU A 161 31.10 10.92 28.99
C LEU A 161 30.43 11.63 30.18
N LYS A 162 29.74 10.87 31.05
CA LYS A 162 29.16 11.39 32.29
C LYS A 162 30.19 12.02 33.24
N TRP A 163 31.42 11.52 33.22
CA TRP A 163 32.51 11.99 34.07
C TRP A 163 33.41 13.03 33.38
N MET A 164 33.15 13.33 32.10
CA MET A 164 33.90 14.34 31.36
C MET A 164 33.36 15.74 31.65
N TRP A 165 34.23 16.73 31.53
CA TRP A 165 33.88 18.12 31.74
C TRP A 165 32.98 18.61 30.60
N GLU A 166 31.89 19.30 30.94
CA GLU A 166 30.94 19.76 29.92
C GLU A 166 31.58 20.75 28.94
N GLY A 167 32.51 21.59 29.42
CA GLY A 167 33.26 22.53 28.59
C GLY A 167 34.03 21.86 27.44
N THR A 168 34.69 20.72 27.71
CA THR A 168 35.44 20.00 26.68
C THR A 168 34.52 19.31 25.67
N LEU A 169 33.32 18.88 26.08
CA LEU A 169 32.30 18.35 25.17
C LEU A 169 31.78 19.44 24.22
N PHE A 170 31.53 20.66 24.72
CA PHE A 170 31.12 21.78 23.89
C PHE A 170 32.23 22.21 22.92
N GLU A 171 33.48 22.25 23.38
CA GLU A 171 34.62 22.56 22.53
C GLU A 171 34.81 21.51 21.43
N TYR A 172 34.63 20.23 21.75
CA TYR A 172 34.63 19.14 20.77
C TYR A 172 33.55 19.31 19.69
N LEU A 173 32.29 19.56 20.11
CA LEU A 173 31.18 19.76 19.17
C LEU A 173 31.41 21.00 18.29
N ARG A 174 31.96 22.09 18.86
CA ARG A 174 32.34 23.29 18.13
C ARG A 174 33.45 23.02 17.10
N ALA A 175 34.50 22.29 17.48
CA ALA A 175 35.60 21.91 16.58
C ALA A 175 35.11 21.06 15.39
N LYS A 176 34.01 20.31 15.58
CA LYS A 176 33.34 19.51 14.55
C LYS A 176 32.28 20.27 13.75
N GLY A 177 32.12 21.57 13.97
CA GLY A 177 31.18 22.43 13.24
C GLY A 177 29.72 22.11 13.52
N GLN A 178 29.39 21.44 14.64
CA GLN A 178 28.01 21.22 15.04
C GLN A 178 27.47 22.49 15.71
N PRO A 179 26.39 23.09 15.19
CA PRO A 179 25.87 24.32 15.77
C PRO A 179 25.18 23.99 17.10
N LEU A 180 25.67 24.60 18.17
CA LEU A 180 25.10 24.46 19.51
C LEU A 180 23.85 25.33 19.59
N HIS A 181 22.66 24.76 19.38
CA HIS A 181 21.41 25.52 19.29
C HIS A 181 20.79 25.90 20.65
N SER A 182 21.21 25.29 21.77
CA SER A 182 20.77 25.70 23.12
C SER A 182 21.68 25.10 24.20
N THR A 183 21.88 25.84 25.31
CA THR A 183 22.55 25.35 26.54
C THR A 183 21.66 24.43 27.38
N GLU A 184 20.38 24.29 27.04
CA GLU A 184 19.42 23.45 27.77
C GLU A 184 19.59 21.95 27.47
N ASN A 185 20.37 21.62 26.45
CA ASN A 185 20.52 20.27 25.92
C ASN A 185 21.82 19.61 26.43
N ASP A 186 21.73 18.40 27.00
CA ASP A 186 22.90 17.66 27.50
C ASP A 186 23.90 17.39 26.35
N PRO A 187 25.12 17.98 26.38
CA PRO A 187 26.11 17.84 25.30
C PRO A 187 26.54 16.39 25.08
N ARG A 188 26.41 15.51 26.09
CA ARG A 188 26.76 14.09 25.99
C ARG A 188 25.88 13.37 24.97
N GLY A 189 24.59 13.68 24.96
CA GLY A 189 23.64 13.14 23.99
C GLY A 189 24.00 13.54 22.56
N PHE A 190 24.43 14.79 22.37
CA PHE A 190 24.83 15.32 21.07
C PHE A 190 26.12 14.69 20.55
N VAL A 191 27.12 14.46 21.42
CA VAL A 191 28.36 13.77 21.04
C VAL A 191 28.07 12.34 20.58
N ILE A 192 27.24 11.59 21.31
CA ILE A 192 26.84 10.23 20.91
C ILE A 192 26.02 10.24 19.62
N ALA A 193 25.07 11.16 19.50
CA ALA A 193 24.27 11.33 18.29
C ALA A 193 25.15 11.68 17.09
N TYR A 194 26.18 12.51 17.28
CA TYR A 194 27.14 12.89 16.26
C TYR A 194 28.00 11.71 15.82
N TRP A 195 28.56 10.92 16.76
CA TRP A 195 29.31 9.71 16.42
C TRP A 195 28.44 8.67 15.72
N ARG A 196 27.17 8.53 16.12
CA ARG A 196 26.18 7.72 15.38
C ARG A 196 25.90 8.28 13.98
N LYS A 197 25.80 9.60 13.82
CA LYS A 197 25.56 10.25 12.53
C LYS A 197 26.74 10.10 11.57
N MET A 198 27.97 10.09 12.08
CA MET A 198 29.16 9.74 11.27
C MET A 198 29.12 8.30 10.73
N THR A 199 28.32 7.44 11.33
CA THR A 199 28.20 6.02 10.96
C THR A 199 26.97 5.73 10.12
N LYS A 200 25.97 6.62 10.19
CA LYS A 200 24.91 6.70 9.19
C LYS A 200 25.51 7.24 7.89
N THR A 201 26.18 6.37 7.12
CA THR A 201 25.90 6.37 5.68
C THR A 201 24.39 6.35 5.56
N ILE A 202 23.82 7.37 4.93
CA ILE A 202 22.39 7.58 4.77
C ILE A 202 21.75 6.28 4.27
N VAL A 203 21.21 5.49 5.19
CA VAL A 203 20.24 4.44 4.89
C VAL A 203 19.06 4.76 5.81
N PRO A 204 18.16 5.63 5.38
CA PRO A 204 16.83 5.71 5.98
C PRO A 204 16.20 4.33 5.81
N PHE A 205 15.51 3.88 6.85
CA PHE A 205 14.59 2.77 6.74
C PHE A 205 13.40 3.28 5.90
N ASP A 206 13.41 3.01 4.59
CA ASP A 206 12.32 3.26 3.65
C ASP A 206 12.13 2.01 2.76
N PRO A 207 10.88 1.69 2.36
CA PRO A 207 10.53 0.45 1.68
C PRO A 207 11.27 0.32 0.35
N TYR A 208 11.99 -0.78 0.15
CA TYR A 208 12.63 -1.25 -1.10
C TYR A 208 12.86 -0.16 -2.17
N TYR A 209 13.82 0.73 -1.92
CA TYR A 209 14.34 1.61 -2.97
C TYR A 209 15.21 0.78 -3.93
N VAL A 210 14.74 0.58 -5.16
CA VAL A 210 15.57 0.09 -6.27
C VAL A 210 16.65 1.13 -6.53
N PRO A 211 17.95 0.81 -6.37
CA PRO A 211 19.01 1.78 -6.55
C PRO A 211 19.07 2.19 -8.03
N THR A 212 18.57 3.38 -8.33
CA THR A 212 19.02 4.12 -9.51
C THR A 212 20.48 4.46 -9.27
N THR A 213 21.37 3.82 -10.04
CA THR A 213 22.76 4.20 -10.15
C THR A 213 22.83 5.62 -10.71
N LEU A 214 22.76 6.62 -9.83
CA LEU A 214 23.18 7.96 -10.18
C LEU A 214 24.69 7.90 -10.35
N ASN A 215 25.12 7.69 -11.60
CA ASN A 215 26.50 7.92 -12.01
C ASN A 215 26.94 9.26 -11.41
N ASN A 216 28.11 9.27 -10.76
CA ASN A 216 28.76 10.50 -10.34
C ASN A 216 28.85 11.42 -11.57
N ARG A 217 28.03 12.48 -11.60
CA ARG A 217 27.99 13.49 -12.69
C ARG A 217 29.34 14.19 -12.93
N SER A 218 30.37 13.91 -12.13
CA SER A 218 31.72 14.43 -12.32
C SER A 218 32.48 13.79 -13.47
N GLU A 219 32.09 12.60 -13.97
CA GLU A 219 32.80 11.96 -15.09
C GLU A 219 32.29 12.39 -16.48
N SER A 220 31.05 12.90 -16.57
CA SER A 220 30.51 13.49 -17.80
C SER A 220 30.61 15.02 -17.78
N SER A 221 31.73 15.58 -17.33
CA SER A 221 32.00 17.02 -17.28
C SER A 221 32.20 17.60 -18.69
N LEU A 222 31.19 17.49 -19.55
CA LEU A 222 31.05 18.38 -20.68
C LEU A 222 30.60 19.72 -20.09
N MET A 223 31.59 20.56 -19.79
CA MET A 223 31.37 21.95 -19.43
C MET A 223 30.51 22.58 -20.55
N SER A 224 29.42 23.25 -20.19
CA SER A 224 28.52 23.85 -21.18
C SER A 224 29.32 24.72 -22.16
N PRO A 225 29.05 24.63 -23.48
CA PRO A 225 29.78 25.40 -24.50
C PRO A 225 29.76 26.91 -24.22
N ASP A 226 28.68 27.42 -23.63
CA ASP A 226 28.54 28.84 -23.28
C ASP A 226 29.45 29.24 -22.12
N ILE A 227 29.60 28.36 -21.12
CA ILE A 227 30.51 28.60 -19.98
C ILE A 227 31.97 28.56 -20.47
N SER A 228 32.31 27.63 -21.36
CA SER A 228 33.65 27.64 -21.98
C SER A 228 33.89 28.91 -22.79
N ALA A 229 32.91 29.38 -23.57
CA ALA A 229 33.06 30.61 -24.34
C ALA A 229 33.29 31.83 -23.42
N ILE A 230 32.55 31.94 -22.32
CA ILE A 230 32.74 33.02 -21.33
C ILE A 230 34.14 32.94 -20.71
N LEU A 231 34.58 31.75 -20.29
CA LEU A 231 35.92 31.57 -19.71
C LEU A 231 37.04 31.90 -20.70
N ASP A 232 36.93 31.46 -21.95
CA ASP A 232 37.88 31.79 -23.02
C ASP A 232 37.95 33.30 -23.26
N THR A 233 36.81 33.99 -23.26
CA THR A 233 36.79 35.46 -23.43
C THR A 233 37.41 36.17 -22.22
N MET A 234 37.18 35.66 -21.01
CA MET A 234 37.77 36.19 -19.79
C MET A 234 39.29 36.00 -19.79
N GLU A 235 39.79 34.83 -20.18
CA GLU A 235 41.22 34.53 -20.30
C GLU A 235 41.90 35.43 -21.32
N ARG A 236 41.28 35.64 -22.50
CA ARG A 236 41.80 36.58 -23.51
C ARG A 236 41.88 38.01 -22.98
N LYS A 237 40.88 38.47 -22.23
CA LYS A 237 40.87 39.81 -21.62
C LYS A 237 41.90 39.93 -20.49
N GLU A 238 42.08 38.89 -19.69
CA GLU A 238 43.12 38.83 -18.66
C GLU A 238 44.52 38.90 -19.28
N ALA A 239 44.76 38.17 -20.38
CA ALA A 239 46.00 38.25 -21.13
C ALA A 239 46.26 39.66 -21.68
N ALA A 240 45.21 40.35 -22.16
CA ALA A 240 45.32 41.74 -22.62
C ALA A 240 45.67 42.71 -21.48
N VAL A 241 45.07 42.53 -20.29
CA VAL A 241 45.40 43.31 -19.08
C VAL A 241 46.85 43.09 -18.67
N LYS A 242 47.32 41.83 -18.63
CA LYS A 242 48.72 41.49 -18.32
C LYS A 242 49.70 42.11 -19.32
N ALA A 243 49.36 42.11 -20.61
CA ALA A 243 50.17 42.74 -21.65
C ALA A 243 50.23 44.26 -21.49
N ALA A 244 49.10 44.91 -21.18
CA ALA A 244 49.05 46.35 -20.90
C ALA A 244 49.85 46.72 -19.64
N GLU A 245 49.75 45.92 -18.57
CA GLU A 245 50.54 46.08 -17.35
C GLU A 245 52.04 45.99 -17.64
N GLN A 246 52.45 44.99 -18.43
CA GLN A 246 53.86 44.82 -18.79
C GLN A 246 54.38 45.98 -19.65
N ARG A 247 53.53 46.61 -20.48
CA ARG A 247 53.88 47.82 -21.22
C ARG A 247 54.11 49.00 -20.28
N ILE A 248 53.25 49.24 -19.28
CA ILE A 248 53.45 50.31 -18.28
C ILE A 248 54.79 50.15 -17.54
N ARG A 249 55.18 48.91 -17.24
CA ARG A 249 56.45 48.63 -16.55
C ARG A 249 57.68 48.91 -17.42
N ARG A 250 57.57 48.73 -18.75
CA ARG A 250 58.67 48.98 -19.70
C ARG A 250 58.73 50.43 -20.14
N GLU A 251 57.58 51.03 -20.35
CA GLU A 251 57.38 52.34 -20.95
C GLU A 251 56.49 53.15 -20.01
N HIS A 252 57.10 54.07 -19.26
CA HIS A 252 56.43 54.94 -18.28
C HIS A 252 55.65 56.10 -18.95
N ASP A 253 54.85 55.77 -19.97
CA ASP A 253 53.95 56.71 -20.65
C ASP A 253 52.55 56.66 -20.02
N TYR A 254 51.93 57.83 -19.87
CA TYR A 254 50.56 57.99 -19.37
C TYR A 254 49.52 57.32 -20.29
N THR A 255 49.77 57.28 -21.60
CA THR A 255 48.89 56.59 -22.56
C THR A 255 48.76 55.08 -22.27
N ASN A 256 49.85 54.44 -21.81
CA ASN A 256 49.84 53.04 -21.41
C ASN A 256 48.98 52.81 -20.15
N VAL A 257 48.97 53.77 -19.22
CA VAL A 257 48.11 53.73 -18.02
C VAL A 257 46.63 53.78 -18.39
N LEU A 258 46.25 54.68 -19.31
CA LEU A 258 44.87 54.74 -19.84
C LEU A 258 44.45 53.42 -20.51
N THR A 259 45.33 52.84 -21.32
CA THR A 259 45.07 51.58 -22.04
C THR A 259 44.87 50.41 -21.07
N TYR A 260 45.63 50.37 -19.98
CA TYR A 260 45.45 49.39 -18.91
C TYR A 260 44.11 49.56 -18.20
N LEU A 261 43.73 50.78 -17.80
CA LEU A 261 42.44 51.04 -17.14
C LEU A 261 41.26 50.66 -18.04
N GLN A 262 41.34 50.93 -19.35
CA GLN A 262 40.34 50.48 -20.32
C GLN A 262 40.27 48.94 -20.40
N SER A 263 41.42 48.26 -20.42
CA SER A 263 41.50 46.80 -20.46
C SER A 263 40.91 46.16 -19.19
N VAL A 264 41.20 46.73 -18.02
CA VAL A 264 40.65 46.30 -16.72
C VAL A 264 39.13 46.50 -16.69
N SER A 265 38.64 47.65 -17.15
CA SER A 265 37.19 47.90 -17.26
C SER A 265 36.52 46.89 -18.19
N GLY A 266 37.18 46.52 -19.29
CA GLY A 266 36.70 45.48 -20.21
C GLY A 266 36.64 44.09 -19.58
N LEU A 267 37.65 43.71 -18.78
CA LEU A 267 37.67 42.45 -18.04
C LEU A 267 36.53 42.38 -17.01
N HIS A 268 36.32 43.44 -16.22
CA HIS A 268 35.21 43.52 -15.28
C HIS A 268 33.83 43.46 -15.96
N GLY A 269 33.72 43.97 -17.19
CA GLY A 269 32.52 43.85 -18.02
C GLY A 269 32.17 42.39 -18.29
N VAL A 270 33.14 41.63 -18.84
CA VAL A 270 32.97 40.19 -19.13
C VAL A 270 32.73 39.38 -17.86
N GLU A 271 33.42 39.67 -16.76
CA GLU A 271 33.20 39.02 -15.47
C GLU A 271 31.77 39.26 -14.94
N ARG A 272 31.25 40.49 -15.08
CA ARG A 272 29.88 40.82 -14.68
C ARG A 272 28.86 40.09 -15.55
N GLU A 273 29.07 40.04 -16.86
CA GLU A 273 28.22 39.27 -17.78
C GLU A 273 28.21 37.79 -17.44
N GLY A 274 29.38 37.19 -17.20
CA GLY A 274 29.51 35.80 -16.77
C GLY A 274 28.80 35.51 -15.44
N ARG A 275 28.92 36.39 -14.46
CA ARG A 275 28.17 36.27 -13.18
C ARG A 275 26.66 36.35 -13.40
N ASN A 276 26.19 37.32 -14.19
CA ASN A 276 24.76 37.46 -14.47
C ASN A 276 24.21 36.23 -15.20
N TYR A 277 24.96 35.68 -16.14
CA TYR A 277 24.61 34.43 -16.82
C TYR A 277 24.48 33.26 -15.83
N LEU A 278 25.47 33.05 -14.96
CA LEU A 278 25.43 31.97 -13.96
C LEU A 278 24.28 32.15 -12.96
N ILE A 279 23.99 33.38 -12.54
CA ILE A 279 22.83 33.69 -11.69
C ILE A 279 21.53 33.31 -12.42
N GLY A 280 21.39 33.69 -13.69
CA GLY A 280 20.23 33.34 -14.51
C GLY A 280 20.04 31.83 -14.68
N GLU A 281 21.11 31.09 -14.92
CA GLU A 281 21.06 29.61 -15.00
C GLU A 281 20.61 28.98 -13.67
N VAL A 282 21.12 29.49 -12.55
CA VAL A 282 20.71 29.02 -11.21
C VAL A 282 19.24 29.35 -10.95
N GLU A 283 18.77 30.53 -11.32
CA GLU A 283 17.36 30.93 -11.18
C GLU A 283 16.44 30.08 -12.07
N MET A 284 16.82 29.79 -13.31
CA MET A 284 16.09 28.87 -14.17
C MET A 284 16.05 27.45 -13.60
N CYS A 285 17.17 26.96 -13.05
CA CYS A 285 17.20 25.66 -12.40
C CYS A 285 16.28 25.63 -11.18
N ARG A 286 16.29 26.69 -10.34
CA ARG A 286 15.36 26.82 -9.22
C ARG A 286 13.90 26.84 -9.66
N ALA A 287 13.58 27.55 -10.75
CA ALA A 287 12.23 27.57 -11.30
C ALA A 287 11.80 26.18 -11.81
N LYS A 288 12.69 25.45 -12.50
CA LYS A 288 12.44 24.07 -12.94
C LYS A 288 12.20 23.12 -11.76
N VAL A 289 13.00 23.24 -10.71
CA VAL A 289 12.81 22.46 -9.47
C VAL A 289 11.47 22.80 -8.82
N GLY A 290 11.12 24.09 -8.68
CA GLY A 290 9.83 24.51 -8.14
C GLY A 290 8.65 23.95 -8.95
N HIS A 291 8.70 24.01 -10.28
CA HIS A 291 7.67 23.41 -11.13
C HIS A 291 7.57 21.88 -10.95
N ALA A 292 8.71 21.19 -10.82
CA ALA A 292 8.72 19.76 -10.57
C ALA A 292 8.13 19.42 -9.18
N GLU A 293 8.42 20.21 -8.15
CA GLU A 293 7.83 20.08 -6.82
C GLU A 293 6.31 20.30 -6.84
N GLU A 294 5.83 21.32 -7.55
CA GLU A 294 4.39 21.56 -7.74
C GLU A 294 3.71 20.40 -8.49
N SER A 295 4.38 19.87 -9.52
CA SER A 295 3.89 18.72 -10.29
C SER A 295 3.82 17.45 -9.42
N MET A 296 4.84 17.19 -8.60
CA MET A 296 4.84 16.08 -7.64
C MET A 296 3.76 16.25 -6.57
N ALA A 297 3.55 17.48 -6.06
CA ALA A 297 2.48 17.77 -5.11
C ALA A 297 1.09 17.50 -5.70
N MET A 298 0.87 17.86 -6.97
CA MET A 298 -0.37 17.57 -7.68
C MET A 298 -0.58 16.05 -7.85
N LEU A 299 0.47 15.31 -8.25
CA LEU A 299 0.42 13.85 -8.38
C LEU A 299 0.13 13.17 -7.05
N ASN A 300 0.78 13.60 -5.97
CA ASN A 300 0.52 13.07 -4.63
C ASN A 300 -0.93 13.28 -4.22
N LYS A 301 -1.48 14.48 -4.47
CA LYS A 301 -2.90 14.76 -4.20
C LYS A 301 -3.82 13.83 -5.01
N GLN A 302 -3.55 13.63 -6.30
CA GLN A 302 -4.31 12.70 -7.14
C GLN A 302 -4.22 11.26 -6.63
N LEU A 303 -3.06 10.85 -6.13
CA LEU A 303 -2.85 9.53 -5.54
C LEU A 303 -3.66 9.37 -4.25
N THR A 304 -3.65 10.36 -3.36
CA THR A 304 -4.49 10.35 -2.14
C THR A 304 -5.99 10.33 -2.48
N ASP A 305 -6.42 11.07 -3.50
CA ASP A 305 -7.82 11.04 -3.97
C ASP A 305 -8.20 9.65 -4.52
N LEU A 306 -7.28 8.95 -5.18
CA LEU A 306 -7.50 7.58 -5.66
C LEU A 306 -7.51 6.57 -4.52
N GLU A 307 -6.63 6.70 -3.53
CA GLU A 307 -6.63 5.87 -2.31
C GLU A 307 -7.95 6.00 -1.56
N ASN A 308 -8.44 7.23 -1.35
CA ASN A 308 -9.73 7.48 -0.71
C ASN A 308 -10.90 6.86 -1.48
N ARG A 309 -10.89 6.96 -2.83
CA ARG A 309 -11.91 6.30 -3.66
C ARG A 309 -11.83 4.77 -3.56
N HIS A 310 -10.63 4.22 -3.55
CA HIS A 310 -10.42 2.79 -3.40
C HIS A 310 -10.90 2.30 -2.03
N GLU A 311 -10.62 3.04 -0.96
CA GLU A 311 -11.10 2.72 0.39
C GLU A 311 -12.63 2.77 0.47
N TYR A 312 -13.26 3.80 -0.12
CA TYR A 312 -14.72 3.89 -0.21
C TYR A 312 -15.33 2.70 -0.97
N VAL A 313 -14.77 2.34 -2.11
CA VAL A 313 -15.22 1.20 -2.92
C VAL A 313 -15.04 -0.11 -2.15
N LYS A 314 -13.90 -0.29 -1.48
CA LYS A 314 -13.61 -1.45 -0.62
C LYS A 314 -14.65 -1.57 0.50
N GLU A 315 -14.92 -0.49 1.23
CA GLU A 315 -15.90 -0.47 2.32
C GLU A 315 -17.30 -0.87 1.80
N ARG A 316 -17.72 -0.30 0.67
CA ARG A 316 -19.00 -0.64 0.02
C ARG A 316 -19.06 -2.11 -0.40
N TYR A 317 -18.01 -2.66 -1.00
CA TYR A 317 -17.96 -4.08 -1.33
C TYR A 317 -17.98 -4.97 -0.10
N THR A 318 -17.26 -4.64 0.96
CA THR A 318 -17.29 -5.42 2.20
C THR A 318 -18.66 -5.37 2.87
N SER A 319 -19.35 -4.22 2.82
CA SER A 319 -20.71 -4.09 3.33
C SER A 319 -21.73 -4.86 2.47
N ASN A 320 -21.56 -4.86 1.15
CA ASN A 320 -22.42 -5.64 0.26
C ASN A 320 -22.18 -7.14 0.44
N ALA A 321 -20.91 -7.57 0.54
CA ALA A 321 -20.56 -8.96 0.78
C ALA A 321 -21.12 -9.47 2.12
N SER A 322 -20.96 -8.70 3.20
CA SER A 322 -21.52 -9.06 4.50
C SER A 322 -23.06 -9.09 4.49
N HIS A 323 -23.71 -8.20 3.73
CA HIS A 323 -25.16 -8.23 3.54
C HIS A 323 -25.61 -9.49 2.78
N VAL A 324 -24.90 -9.86 1.70
CA VAL A 324 -25.19 -11.08 0.93
C VAL A 324 -24.92 -12.34 1.76
N GLU A 325 -23.84 -12.39 2.55
CA GLU A 325 -23.56 -13.50 3.46
C GLU A 325 -24.63 -13.62 4.55
N PHE A 326 -25.09 -12.49 5.10
CA PHE A 326 -26.20 -12.47 6.06
C PHE A 326 -27.48 -13.02 5.44
N LEU A 327 -27.86 -12.52 4.25
CA LEU A 327 -29.03 -13.03 3.52
C LEU A 327 -28.88 -14.52 3.22
N GLY A 328 -27.71 -14.95 2.72
CA GLY A 328 -27.41 -16.35 2.46
C GLY A 328 -27.53 -17.24 3.70
N SER A 329 -27.03 -16.79 4.85
CA SER A 329 -27.20 -17.48 6.13
C SER A 329 -28.67 -17.59 6.52
N THR A 330 -29.43 -16.49 6.44
CA THR A 330 -30.86 -16.52 6.78
C THR A 330 -31.67 -17.42 5.85
N TYR A 331 -31.35 -17.44 4.55
CA TYR A 331 -31.98 -18.36 3.61
C TYR A 331 -31.58 -19.81 3.89
N PHE A 332 -30.32 -20.07 4.21
CA PHE A 332 -29.85 -21.41 4.56
C PHE A 332 -30.55 -21.92 5.83
N ASP A 333 -30.68 -21.08 6.87
CA ASP A 333 -31.41 -21.41 8.09
C ASP A 333 -32.89 -21.71 7.79
N GLN A 334 -33.55 -20.89 6.98
CA GLN A 334 -34.92 -21.17 6.52
C GLN A 334 -35.03 -22.46 5.71
N LEU A 335 -34.03 -22.76 4.87
CA LEU A 335 -33.97 -24.00 4.10
C LEU A 335 -33.79 -25.21 5.01
N VAL A 336 -32.92 -25.12 6.02
CA VAL A 336 -32.72 -26.16 7.04
C VAL A 336 -34.00 -26.35 7.87
N ASP A 337 -34.70 -25.29 8.23
CA ASP A 337 -36.00 -25.35 8.93
C ASP A 337 -37.08 -25.98 8.04
N SER A 338 -37.11 -25.62 6.75
CA SER A 338 -38.06 -26.21 5.79
C SER A 338 -37.74 -27.67 5.47
N GLN A 339 -36.46 -28.05 5.36
CA GLN A 339 -36.02 -29.43 5.16
C GLN A 339 -36.20 -30.25 6.42
N SER A 340 -35.97 -29.72 7.62
CA SER A 340 -36.27 -30.42 8.86
C SER A 340 -37.77 -30.64 9.01
N SER A 341 -38.60 -29.66 8.61
CA SER A 341 -40.06 -29.79 8.53
C SER A 341 -40.50 -30.80 7.47
N GLN A 342 -39.89 -30.79 6.28
CA GLN A 342 -40.17 -31.76 5.21
C GLN A 342 -39.65 -33.15 5.54
N THR A 343 -38.52 -33.31 6.21
CA THR A 343 -38.02 -34.61 6.66
C THR A 343 -38.85 -35.13 7.82
N PHE A 344 -39.33 -34.26 8.72
CA PHE A 344 -40.35 -34.62 9.70
C PHE A 344 -41.64 -35.09 9.03
N LEU A 345 -42.16 -34.33 8.04
CA LEU A 345 -43.36 -34.69 7.29
C LEU A 345 -43.14 -35.94 6.43
N ASN A 346 -41.98 -36.11 5.80
CA ASN A 346 -41.60 -37.29 5.03
C ASN A 346 -41.36 -38.48 5.95
N ASN A 347 -40.90 -38.30 7.17
CA ASN A 347 -40.81 -39.37 8.15
C ASN A 347 -42.20 -39.72 8.69
N LEU A 348 -43.10 -38.75 8.86
CA LEU A 348 -44.51 -38.98 9.18
C LEU A 348 -45.23 -39.73 8.04
N LEU A 349 -45.05 -39.27 6.80
CA LEU A 349 -45.58 -39.89 5.59
C LEU A 349 -44.94 -41.22 5.30
N ARG A 350 -43.63 -41.42 5.52
CA ARG A 350 -42.97 -42.72 5.43
C ARG A 350 -43.47 -43.65 6.52
N ARG A 351 -43.74 -43.17 7.73
CA ARG A 351 -44.35 -43.98 8.80
C ARG A 351 -45.79 -44.38 8.44
N GLN A 352 -46.56 -43.48 7.82
CA GLN A 352 -47.91 -43.77 7.31
C GLN A 352 -47.91 -44.61 6.01
N LEU A 353 -46.91 -44.47 5.14
CA LEU A 353 -46.77 -45.22 3.90
C LEU A 353 -46.12 -46.59 4.12
N LEU A 354 -45.24 -46.75 5.12
CA LEU A 354 -44.75 -48.05 5.58
C LEU A 354 -45.85 -48.84 6.29
N ASP A 355 -46.87 -48.18 6.86
CA ASP A 355 -48.12 -48.83 7.30
C ASP A 355 -49.04 -49.23 6.12
N ILE A 356 -48.83 -48.70 4.91
CA ILE A 356 -49.70 -48.93 3.73
C ILE A 356 -48.98 -49.75 2.62
N ARG A 357 -47.67 -49.97 2.72
CA ARG A 357 -46.86 -50.56 1.64
C ARG A 357 -45.90 -51.62 2.16
N SER A 358 -46.47 -52.64 2.80
CA SER A 358 -45.85 -53.95 2.93
C SER A 358 -46.43 -54.93 1.90
N ASP A 359 -46.50 -54.54 0.62
CA ASP A 359 -46.70 -55.46 -0.51
C ASP A 359 -46.36 -54.76 -1.83
N GLY A 360 -45.47 -55.36 -2.63
CA GLY A 360 -45.39 -55.09 -4.08
C GLY A 360 -44.14 -54.40 -4.61
N ASN A 361 -43.09 -55.21 -4.80
CA ASN A 361 -42.37 -55.44 -6.07
C ASN A 361 -41.77 -54.26 -6.89
N GLY A 362 -40.44 -54.30 -7.02
CA GLY A 362 -39.69 -54.36 -8.30
C GLY A 362 -39.82 -53.24 -9.33
N GLY A 363 -38.72 -52.51 -9.58
CA GLY A 363 -38.63 -51.63 -10.74
C GLY A 363 -37.31 -50.87 -10.83
N GLN A 364 -36.39 -51.42 -11.61
CA GLN A 364 -35.06 -50.93 -11.98
C GLN A 364 -35.17 -49.80 -13.02
N PHE A 365 -34.36 -48.74 -12.95
CA PHE A 365 -34.11 -47.89 -14.12
C PHE A 365 -32.67 -47.29 -14.14
N PRO A 366 -32.05 -47.15 -15.33
CA PRO A 366 -30.60 -47.03 -15.53
C PRO A 366 -30.17 -45.65 -16.09
N GLY A 367 -28.85 -45.44 -16.23
CA GLY A 367 -28.32 -44.46 -17.21
C GLY A 367 -27.07 -43.69 -16.77
N GLU A 368 -25.93 -44.35 -16.72
CA GLU A 368 -24.61 -43.77 -17.03
C GLU A 368 -24.43 -43.74 -18.56
N GLU A 369 -23.67 -42.78 -19.10
CA GLU A 369 -22.52 -43.01 -20.00
C GLU A 369 -21.83 -41.67 -20.42
N PRO A 370 -20.58 -41.72 -20.93
CA PRO A 370 -19.54 -40.68 -20.81
C PRO A 370 -18.98 -40.19 -22.19
N ASP A 371 -17.77 -39.61 -22.16
CA ASP A 371 -16.78 -39.43 -23.24
C ASP A 371 -17.03 -38.28 -24.25
N ASN A 372 -16.05 -37.60 -24.89
CA ASN A 372 -14.62 -37.85 -25.07
C ASN A 372 -13.85 -36.57 -25.48
N GLU A 373 -12.52 -36.67 -25.36
CA GLU A 373 -11.45 -35.79 -25.86
C GLU A 373 -11.34 -35.80 -27.41
N SER A 374 -10.82 -34.72 -28.01
CA SER A 374 -9.69 -34.73 -28.98
C SER A 374 -9.59 -33.47 -29.85
N GLU A 375 -8.37 -33.22 -30.33
CA GLU A 375 -7.96 -32.31 -31.43
C GLU A 375 -7.81 -30.82 -31.03
N ASP A 376 -6.70 -30.12 -31.26
CA ASP A 376 -5.61 -30.38 -32.18
C ASP A 376 -4.39 -29.52 -31.84
N ALA A 377 -3.20 -30.09 -32.04
CA ALA A 377 -1.95 -29.37 -32.03
C ALA A 377 -1.25 -29.56 -33.39
N LYS A 378 -0.81 -28.47 -34.01
CA LYS A 378 0.57 -28.24 -34.51
C LYS A 378 0.65 -27.24 -35.67
N VAL A 379 1.89 -26.79 -35.85
CA VAL A 379 2.58 -26.31 -37.06
C VAL A 379 2.73 -24.78 -37.14
N ALA A 380 3.87 -24.16 -37.47
CA ALA A 380 5.31 -24.35 -37.23
C ALA A 380 6.03 -23.14 -37.88
N ARG A 381 7.22 -22.82 -37.36
CA ARG A 381 8.28 -21.89 -37.81
C ARG A 381 8.55 -21.82 -39.34
N ALA A 382 9.07 -20.68 -39.83
CA ALA A 382 10.48 -20.50 -40.28
C ALA A 382 10.79 -19.26 -41.19
N LYS A 383 11.89 -18.55 -40.84
CA LYS A 383 13.05 -18.08 -41.66
C LYS A 383 13.05 -16.79 -42.53
N SER A 384 13.88 -15.82 -42.07
CA SER A 384 15.14 -15.23 -42.61
C SER A 384 15.33 -14.72 -44.07
N ASP A 385 16.11 -13.62 -44.12
CA ASP A 385 17.04 -13.07 -45.15
C ASP A 385 16.51 -12.17 -46.29
N ALA A 386 17.07 -10.94 -46.35
CA ALA A 386 17.80 -10.42 -47.52
C ALA A 386 18.43 -9.03 -47.24
N THR A 387 19.72 -8.94 -47.59
CA THR A 387 20.60 -7.76 -47.61
C THR A 387 20.46 -6.94 -48.91
N VAL A 388 21.17 -5.80 -48.94
CA VAL A 388 21.71 -5.04 -50.12
C VAL A 388 21.06 -3.66 -50.39
N ARG A 389 21.75 -2.59 -49.95
CA ARG A 389 22.47 -1.67 -50.85
C ARG A 389 23.27 -0.58 -50.10
N ALA A 390 24.56 -0.50 -50.44
CA ALA A 390 25.45 0.61 -50.16
C ALA A 390 25.23 1.76 -51.16
N ASN A 391 25.58 2.99 -50.76
CA ASN A 391 26.47 3.91 -51.48
C ASN A 391 26.35 5.33 -50.90
N SER A 392 27.46 5.90 -50.42
CA SER A 392 27.98 7.23 -50.84
C SER A 392 29.06 7.84 -49.91
N TYR A 393 30.03 7.07 -49.41
CA TYR A 393 31.23 7.64 -48.76
C TYR A 393 32.54 6.89 -49.08
N GLU A 394 32.52 5.82 -49.90
CA GLU A 394 33.71 5.01 -50.21
C GLU A 394 34.74 5.71 -51.12
N GLU A 395 34.36 6.70 -51.91
CA GLU A 395 35.32 7.38 -52.83
C GLU A 395 36.35 8.28 -52.11
N ILE A 396 36.17 8.58 -50.82
CA ILE A 396 37.18 9.29 -50.02
C ILE A 396 38.09 8.30 -49.26
N MET A 397 37.62 7.07 -49.03
CA MET A 397 38.36 6.02 -48.31
C MET A 397 39.36 5.24 -49.16
N GLU A 398 39.22 5.22 -50.48
CA GLU A 398 40.14 4.49 -51.38
C GLU A 398 41.56 5.09 -51.48
N ILE A 399 41.83 6.24 -50.85
CA ILE A 399 43.21 6.74 -50.68
C ILE A 399 43.82 6.08 -49.42
N HIS A 400 44.10 4.78 -49.50
CA HIS A 400 44.70 4.02 -48.41
C HIS A 400 46.21 4.24 -48.21
N ASP A 401 46.84 5.05 -49.05
CA ASP A 401 48.28 5.30 -48.96
C ASP A 401 48.59 6.74 -48.58
N THR A 402 49.03 6.92 -47.33
CA THR A 402 49.47 8.22 -46.77
C THR A 402 50.50 8.94 -47.66
N GLU A 403 51.25 8.21 -48.49
CA GLU A 403 52.16 8.79 -49.48
C GLU A 403 51.47 9.49 -50.65
N GLN A 404 50.33 8.99 -51.14
CA GLN A 404 49.61 9.60 -52.27
C GLN A 404 48.99 10.94 -51.88
N LEU A 405 48.48 11.03 -50.64
CA LEU A 405 47.90 12.25 -50.06
C LEU A 405 49.00 13.31 -49.81
N LEU A 406 50.16 12.89 -49.29
CA LEU A 406 51.34 13.75 -49.11
C LEU A 406 52.01 14.17 -50.43
N ARG A 407 51.84 13.43 -51.52
CA ARG A 407 52.29 13.83 -52.87
C ARG A 407 51.37 14.87 -53.50
N ARG A 408 50.04 14.76 -53.31
CA ARG A 408 49.06 15.76 -53.80
C ARG A 408 49.14 17.08 -53.05
N LEU A 409 49.49 17.08 -51.76
CA LEU A 409 49.68 18.30 -50.95
C LEU A 409 50.99 19.05 -51.23
N GLY A 410 51.85 18.58 -52.14
CA GLY A 410 53.00 19.34 -52.62
C GLY A 410 54.15 19.54 -51.61
N VAL A 411 54.15 18.81 -50.48
CA VAL A 411 55.17 18.96 -49.43
C VAL A 411 56.48 18.31 -49.88
N ARG A 412 57.43 19.13 -50.33
CA ARG A 412 58.75 18.69 -50.82
C ARG A 412 59.78 18.53 -49.70
N ASN A 413 59.55 19.13 -48.53
CA ASN A 413 60.53 19.15 -47.45
C ASN A 413 60.42 17.89 -46.57
N ARG A 414 61.53 17.14 -46.43
CA ARG A 414 61.53 15.81 -45.78
C ARG A 414 61.14 15.86 -44.30
N ARG A 415 61.47 16.95 -43.60
CA ARG A 415 61.12 17.14 -42.18
C ARG A 415 59.64 17.44 -41.98
N GLU A 416 59.07 18.32 -42.79
CA GLU A 416 57.63 18.65 -42.79
C GLU A 416 56.80 17.41 -43.15
N ARG A 417 57.26 16.61 -44.12
CA ARG A 417 56.61 15.35 -44.48
C ARG A 417 56.59 14.34 -43.34
N HIS A 418 57.63 14.30 -42.50
CA HIS A 418 57.67 13.40 -41.35
C HIS A 418 56.75 13.86 -40.22
N ALA A 419 56.71 15.17 -39.94
CA ALA A 419 55.84 15.78 -38.95
C ALA A 419 54.35 15.61 -39.30
N LEU A 420 53.98 15.88 -40.56
CA LEU A 420 52.62 15.68 -41.05
C LEU A 420 52.22 14.20 -41.03
N LYS A 421 53.16 13.27 -41.30
CA LYS A 421 52.87 11.83 -41.23
C LYS A 421 52.63 11.35 -39.80
N THR A 422 53.32 11.90 -38.81
CA THR A 422 53.06 11.60 -37.40
C THR A 422 51.74 12.19 -36.93
N GLU A 423 51.44 13.45 -37.28
CA GLU A 423 50.17 14.09 -36.94
C GLU A 423 48.98 13.36 -37.58
N LEU A 424 49.10 12.92 -38.84
CA LEU A 424 48.04 12.17 -39.52
C LEU A 424 47.80 10.79 -38.89
N ARG A 425 48.85 10.10 -38.43
CA ARG A 425 48.70 8.83 -37.70
C ARG A 425 48.03 9.04 -36.35
N ASP A 426 48.42 10.08 -35.63
CA ASP A 426 47.81 10.41 -34.33
C ASP A 426 46.35 10.83 -34.50
N ALA A 427 46.02 11.56 -35.58
CA ALA A 427 44.65 11.91 -35.93
C ALA A 427 43.81 10.67 -36.29
N LEU A 428 44.33 9.77 -37.14
CA LEU A 428 43.66 8.51 -37.48
C LEU A 428 43.47 7.59 -36.26
N ALA A 429 44.44 7.56 -35.34
CA ALA A 429 44.31 6.80 -34.09
C ALA A 429 43.19 7.37 -33.20
N ARG A 430 43.11 8.70 -33.07
CA ARG A 430 42.01 9.37 -32.36
C ARG A 430 40.66 9.12 -33.02
N GLU A 431 40.60 9.17 -34.35
CA GLU A 431 39.38 8.90 -35.13
C GLU A 431 38.90 7.45 -34.91
N SER A 432 39.80 6.47 -34.97
CA SER A 432 39.45 5.06 -34.69
C SER A 432 38.91 4.85 -33.27
N SER A 433 39.51 5.53 -32.27
CA SER A 433 39.02 5.52 -30.90
C SER A 433 37.63 6.17 -30.78
N LEU A 434 37.40 7.29 -31.48
CA LEU A 434 36.09 7.95 -31.49
C LEU A 434 35.03 7.07 -32.15
N ILE A 435 35.32 6.45 -33.29
CA ILE A 435 34.41 5.52 -33.98
C ILE A 435 34.03 4.36 -33.05
N SER A 436 35.01 3.76 -32.34
CA SER A 436 34.72 2.69 -31.39
C SER A 436 33.85 3.15 -30.21
N SER A 437 34.02 4.39 -29.75
CA SER A 437 33.19 4.96 -28.68
C SER A 437 31.77 5.29 -29.15
N VAL A 438 31.62 5.78 -30.38
CA VAL A 438 30.31 6.07 -30.99
C VAL A 438 29.55 4.77 -31.20
N SER A 439 30.18 3.74 -31.78
CA SER A 439 29.55 2.44 -32.00
C SER A 439 29.10 1.79 -30.68
N ARG A 440 29.86 1.95 -29.58
CA ARG A 440 29.44 1.49 -28.25
C ARG A 440 28.24 2.27 -27.71
N LEU A 441 28.18 3.58 -27.96
CA LEU A 441 27.04 4.41 -27.57
C LEU A 441 25.79 4.11 -28.38
N GLU A 442 25.93 3.75 -29.66
CA GLU A 442 24.83 3.29 -30.51
C GLU A 442 24.26 1.95 -29.98
N GLU A 443 25.11 0.99 -29.64
CA GLU A 443 24.70 -0.28 -29.03
C GLU A 443 24.01 -0.07 -27.66
N GLU A 444 24.55 0.84 -26.83
CA GLU A 444 23.93 1.18 -25.54
C GLU A 444 22.59 1.91 -25.70
N LEU A 445 22.43 2.72 -26.76
CA LEU A 445 21.17 3.38 -27.08
C LEU A 445 20.13 2.38 -27.59
N GLU A 446 20.52 1.44 -28.46
CA GLU A 446 19.66 0.37 -28.97
C GLU A 446 19.15 -0.54 -27.83
N ASP A 447 20.04 -0.94 -26.92
CA ASP A 447 19.69 -1.68 -25.70
C ASP A 447 18.70 -0.91 -24.80
N GLN A 448 18.83 0.42 -24.73
CA GLN A 448 17.92 1.26 -23.95
C GLN A 448 16.57 1.43 -24.63
N THR A 449 16.52 1.53 -25.96
CA THR A 449 15.26 1.58 -26.71
C THR A 449 14.51 0.26 -26.61
N ASP A 450 15.18 -0.88 -26.73
CA ASP A 450 14.54 -2.20 -26.59
C ASP A 450 13.93 -2.40 -25.19
N ARG A 451 14.65 -1.97 -24.14
CA ARG A 451 14.11 -1.99 -22.77
C ARG A 451 12.92 -1.05 -22.58
N ALA A 452 12.91 0.09 -23.27
CA ALA A 452 11.78 1.01 -23.23
C ALA A 452 10.55 0.41 -23.92
N ASP A 453 10.73 -0.22 -25.08
CA ASP A 453 9.66 -0.91 -25.82
C ASP A 453 9.09 -2.10 -25.03
N ASP A 454 9.95 -2.90 -24.38
CA ASP A 454 9.51 -3.96 -23.48
C ASP A 454 8.70 -3.41 -22.29
N ALA A 455 9.14 -2.29 -21.70
CA ALA A 455 8.40 -1.64 -20.63
C ALA A 455 7.04 -1.10 -21.11
N GLU A 456 6.96 -0.50 -22.30
CA GLU A 456 5.69 -0.07 -22.89
C GLU A 456 4.73 -1.24 -23.16
N ASN A 457 5.25 -2.36 -23.68
CA ASN A 457 4.47 -3.57 -23.90
C ASN A 457 3.91 -4.14 -22.59
N THR A 458 4.70 -4.15 -21.52
CA THR A 458 4.21 -4.58 -20.19
C THR A 458 3.14 -3.63 -19.64
N LEU A 459 3.30 -2.32 -19.81
CA LEU A 459 2.28 -1.34 -19.41
C LEU A 459 0.98 -1.50 -20.22
N TYR A 460 1.09 -1.79 -21.52
CA TYR A 460 -0.07 -2.07 -22.36
C TYR A 460 -0.81 -3.33 -21.89
N ALA A 461 -0.10 -4.41 -21.58
CA ALA A 461 -0.67 -5.63 -21.04
C ALA A 461 -1.37 -5.41 -19.68
N LEU A 462 -0.75 -4.63 -18.79
CA LEU A 462 -1.35 -4.27 -17.49
C LEU A 462 -2.61 -3.40 -17.64
N ARG A 463 -2.63 -2.47 -18.59
CA ARG A 463 -3.84 -1.69 -18.91
C ARG A 463 -4.96 -2.58 -19.42
N ALA A 464 -4.65 -3.51 -20.34
CA ALA A 464 -5.63 -4.47 -20.84
C ALA A 464 -6.20 -5.36 -19.72
N GLN A 465 -5.36 -5.83 -18.77
CA GLN A 465 -5.83 -6.57 -17.61
C GLN A 465 -6.70 -5.72 -16.67
N SER A 466 -6.34 -4.45 -16.46
CA SER A 466 -7.12 -3.51 -15.66
C SER A 466 -8.50 -3.26 -16.27
N ASP A 467 -8.59 -3.09 -17.59
CA ASP A 467 -9.86 -2.88 -18.27
C ASP A 467 -10.73 -4.15 -18.25
N GLN A 468 -10.14 -5.34 -18.43
CA GLN A 468 -10.87 -6.61 -18.21
C GLN A 468 -11.41 -6.74 -16.77
N PHE A 469 -10.66 -6.26 -15.78
CA PHE A 469 -11.12 -6.26 -14.40
C PHE A 469 -12.30 -5.30 -14.20
N LYS A 470 -12.22 -4.08 -14.75
CA LYS A 470 -13.35 -3.12 -14.73
C LYS A 470 -14.60 -3.69 -15.37
N ASP A 471 -14.47 -4.35 -16.52
CA ASP A 471 -15.61 -4.96 -17.22
C ASP A 471 -16.24 -6.10 -16.40
N ARG A 472 -15.41 -6.94 -15.75
CA ARG A 472 -15.91 -7.99 -14.84
C ARG A 472 -16.63 -7.42 -13.63
N VAL A 473 -16.13 -6.33 -13.08
CA VAL A 473 -16.76 -5.63 -11.96
C VAL A 473 -18.09 -5.03 -12.39
N ALA A 474 -18.13 -4.30 -13.51
CA ALA A 474 -19.36 -3.73 -14.05
C ALA A 474 -20.41 -4.81 -14.37
N ALA A 475 -20.00 -5.96 -14.91
CA ALA A 475 -20.90 -7.08 -15.17
C ALA A 475 -21.47 -7.69 -13.87
N ARG A 476 -20.65 -7.80 -12.81
CA ARG A 476 -21.13 -8.26 -11.50
C ARG A 476 -22.09 -7.27 -10.85
N GLU A 477 -21.82 -5.98 -10.95
CA GLU A 477 -22.73 -4.94 -10.46
C GLU A 477 -24.07 -4.99 -11.18
N ALA A 478 -24.07 -5.16 -12.50
CA ALA A 478 -25.29 -5.32 -13.28
C ALA A 478 -26.12 -6.55 -12.82
N VAL A 479 -25.47 -7.68 -12.54
CA VAL A 479 -26.16 -8.88 -12.02
C VAL A 479 -26.79 -8.61 -10.65
N ILE A 480 -26.03 -7.97 -9.74
CA ILE A 480 -26.54 -7.62 -8.41
C ILE A 480 -27.73 -6.65 -8.51
N GLU A 481 -27.67 -5.66 -9.41
CA GLU A 481 -28.79 -4.74 -9.65
C GLU A 481 -30.02 -5.47 -10.20
N THR A 482 -29.83 -6.43 -11.12
CA THR A 482 -30.95 -7.24 -11.63
C THR A 482 -31.57 -8.13 -10.56
N GLU A 483 -30.75 -8.82 -9.76
CA GLU A 483 -31.23 -9.67 -8.65
C GLU A 483 -31.95 -8.82 -7.60
N ALA A 484 -31.40 -7.66 -7.23
CA ALA A 484 -32.04 -6.73 -6.30
C ALA A 484 -33.40 -6.26 -6.81
N ASN A 485 -33.52 -5.95 -8.10
CA ASN A 485 -34.80 -5.57 -8.70
C ASN A 485 -35.81 -6.72 -8.67
N GLU A 486 -35.39 -7.95 -8.97
CA GLU A 486 -36.26 -9.14 -8.84
C GLU A 486 -36.76 -9.33 -7.40
N TYR A 487 -35.89 -9.13 -6.40
CA TYR A 487 -36.30 -9.19 -5.00
C TYR A 487 -37.28 -8.07 -4.62
N PHE A 488 -37.08 -6.85 -5.11
CA PHE A 488 -38.02 -5.74 -4.90
C PHE A 488 -39.38 -6.04 -5.53
N ASP A 489 -39.41 -6.63 -6.72
CA ASP A 489 -40.65 -7.02 -7.40
C ASP A 489 -41.38 -8.15 -6.63
N LEU A 490 -40.66 -9.16 -6.15
CA LEU A 490 -41.23 -10.22 -5.32
C LEU A 490 -41.79 -9.68 -3.99
N ALA A 491 -41.06 -8.77 -3.33
CA ALA A 491 -41.52 -8.12 -2.11
C ALA A 491 -42.76 -7.26 -2.38
N ALA A 492 -42.77 -6.49 -3.47
CA ALA A 492 -43.93 -5.69 -3.88
C ALA A 492 -45.16 -6.57 -4.16
N GLN A 493 -44.99 -7.73 -4.81
CA GLN A 493 -46.06 -8.70 -5.03
C GLN A 493 -46.58 -9.30 -3.73
N SER A 494 -45.70 -9.67 -2.79
CA SER A 494 -46.11 -10.17 -1.47
C SER A 494 -46.90 -9.13 -0.70
N MET A 495 -46.42 -7.88 -0.66
CA MET A 495 -47.10 -6.77 0.00
C MET A 495 -48.45 -6.44 -0.65
N ALA A 496 -48.57 -6.59 -1.98
CA ALA A 496 -49.85 -6.46 -2.68
C ALA A 496 -50.81 -7.60 -2.31
N GLY A 497 -50.31 -8.85 -2.23
CA GLY A 497 -51.08 -10.01 -1.79
C GLY A 497 -51.58 -9.88 -0.35
N GLU A 498 -50.75 -9.37 0.57
CA GLU A 498 -51.16 -9.09 1.95
C GLU A 498 -52.22 -7.99 2.03
N LYS A 499 -52.08 -6.91 1.25
CA LYS A 499 -53.10 -5.85 1.19
C LYS A 499 -54.43 -6.37 0.66
N ASP A 500 -54.40 -7.21 -0.38
CA ASP A 500 -55.61 -7.85 -0.93
C ASP A 500 -56.24 -8.81 0.08
N ALA A 501 -55.44 -9.60 0.79
CA ALA A 501 -55.91 -10.48 1.86
C ALA A 501 -56.54 -9.67 3.00
N ALA A 502 -55.87 -8.60 3.46
CA ALA A 502 -56.40 -7.70 4.48
C ALA A 502 -57.70 -7.02 4.04
N HIS A 503 -57.81 -6.62 2.77
CA HIS A 503 -59.04 -6.05 2.22
C HIS A 503 -60.18 -7.08 2.16
N ARG A 504 -59.89 -8.33 1.78
CA ARG A 504 -60.87 -9.44 1.80
C ARG A 504 -61.33 -9.74 3.23
N VAL A 505 -60.42 -9.81 4.19
CA VAL A 505 -60.76 -9.96 5.62
C VAL A 505 -61.65 -8.81 6.06
N ALA A 506 -61.25 -7.56 5.80
CA ALA A 506 -62.04 -6.37 6.15
C ALA A 506 -63.44 -6.35 5.52
N ALA A 507 -63.61 -6.86 4.30
CA ALA A 507 -64.90 -6.96 3.63
C ALA A 507 -65.83 -8.02 4.26
N VAL A 508 -65.28 -9.12 4.77
CA VAL A 508 -66.04 -10.24 5.38
C VAL A 508 -66.29 -10.00 6.87
N THR A 509 -65.45 -9.22 7.55
CA THR A 509 -65.55 -8.90 8.98
C THR A 509 -66.95 -8.45 9.43
N PRO A 510 -67.66 -7.52 8.76
CA PRO A 510 -69.00 -7.10 9.18
C PRO A 510 -70.03 -8.23 9.14
N HIS A 511 -69.90 -9.19 8.21
CA HIS A 511 -70.81 -10.33 8.09
C HIS A 511 -70.55 -11.34 9.20
N ILE A 512 -69.29 -11.64 9.51
CA ILE A 512 -68.92 -12.52 10.62
C ILE A 512 -69.38 -11.92 11.96
N LEU A 513 -69.15 -10.63 12.18
CA LEU A 513 -69.64 -9.93 13.38
C LEU A 513 -71.18 -9.90 13.46
N GLY A 514 -71.87 -9.87 12.32
CA GLY A 514 -73.33 -10.01 12.25
C GLY A 514 -73.80 -11.41 12.65
N MET A 515 -73.11 -12.46 12.18
CA MET A 515 -73.41 -13.85 12.54
C MET A 515 -73.19 -14.14 14.02
N LEU A 516 -72.17 -13.52 14.64
CA LEU A 516 -71.92 -13.59 16.09
C LEU A 516 -73.05 -12.99 16.94
N ARG A 517 -73.91 -12.16 16.35
CA ARG A 517 -75.10 -11.59 17.01
C ARG A 517 -76.38 -12.38 16.75
N SER A 518 -76.29 -13.50 16.05
CA SER A 518 -77.47 -14.32 15.76
C SER A 518 -77.94 -15.10 16.99
N ASP A 519 -79.24 -15.38 17.07
CA ASP A 519 -79.83 -16.15 18.18
C ASP A 519 -79.51 -17.66 18.10
N SER A 520 -78.88 -18.10 17.00
CA SER A 520 -78.53 -19.50 16.78
C SER A 520 -77.11 -19.80 17.25
N VAL A 521 -76.99 -20.63 18.29
CA VAL A 521 -75.69 -21.02 18.88
C VAL A 521 -74.78 -21.72 17.86
N ASP A 522 -75.32 -22.49 16.91
CA ASP A 522 -74.52 -23.18 15.88
C ASP A 522 -73.91 -22.19 14.88
N VAL A 523 -74.65 -21.12 14.59
CA VAL A 523 -74.20 -20.02 13.71
C VAL A 523 -73.15 -19.17 14.42
N VAL A 524 -73.35 -18.88 15.71
CA VAL A 524 -72.36 -18.15 16.53
C VAL A 524 -71.08 -18.95 16.69
N SER A 525 -71.16 -20.25 16.98
CA SER A 525 -69.97 -21.11 17.13
C SER A 525 -69.16 -21.22 15.84
N SER A 526 -69.84 -21.40 14.70
CA SER A 526 -69.18 -21.42 13.38
C SER A 526 -68.56 -20.08 13.02
N ALA A 527 -69.26 -18.97 13.28
CA ALA A 527 -68.74 -17.62 13.05
C ALA A 527 -67.55 -17.29 13.96
N ALA A 528 -67.54 -17.77 15.19
CA ALA A 528 -66.47 -17.54 16.15
C ALA A 528 -65.17 -18.28 15.75
N ALA A 529 -65.27 -19.52 15.27
CA ALA A 529 -64.12 -20.25 14.72
C ALA A 529 -63.52 -19.57 13.48
N VAL A 530 -64.37 -19.03 12.59
CA VAL A 530 -63.91 -18.27 11.41
C VAL A 530 -63.30 -16.92 11.82
N ALA A 531 -63.86 -16.25 12.83
CA ALA A 531 -63.30 -15.01 13.39
C ALA A 531 -61.91 -15.22 14.01
N GLU A 532 -61.69 -16.35 14.69
CA GLU A 532 -60.38 -16.74 15.24
C GLU A 532 -59.38 -17.04 14.10
N GLY A 533 -59.77 -17.86 13.13
CA GLY A 533 -58.90 -18.25 12.00
C GLY A 533 -58.51 -17.09 11.09
N LEU A 534 -59.33 -16.05 11.00
CA LEU A 534 -59.03 -14.82 10.26
C LEU A 534 -58.35 -13.73 11.12
N GLY A 535 -58.09 -14.00 12.40
CA GLY A 535 -57.48 -13.04 13.33
C GLY A 535 -58.34 -11.81 13.64
N ILE A 536 -59.65 -11.87 13.38
CA ILE A 536 -60.61 -10.77 13.61
C ILE A 536 -60.87 -10.61 15.12
N MET A 537 -60.89 -11.72 15.86
CA MET A 537 -61.08 -11.75 17.31
C MET A 537 -60.03 -12.64 17.97
N SER A 538 -59.62 -12.26 19.18
CA SER A 538 -58.79 -13.13 20.01
C SER A 538 -59.60 -14.34 20.46
N ARG A 539 -58.90 -15.44 20.76
CA ARG A 539 -59.50 -16.67 21.30
C ARG A 539 -60.34 -16.42 22.56
N GLU A 540 -59.96 -15.44 23.39
CA GLU A 540 -60.73 -15.02 24.57
C GLU A 540 -62.04 -14.32 24.18
N GLY A 541 -62.00 -13.41 23.20
CA GLY A 541 -63.22 -12.76 22.69
C GLY A 541 -64.17 -13.72 21.99
N VAL A 542 -63.63 -14.75 21.33
CA VAL A 542 -64.40 -15.85 20.72
C VAL A 542 -65.14 -16.64 21.80
N ALA A 543 -64.47 -16.98 22.91
CA ALA A 543 -65.09 -17.67 24.04
C ALA A 543 -66.22 -16.83 24.67
N GLU A 544 -65.97 -15.54 24.90
CA GLU A 544 -66.97 -14.62 25.47
C GLU A 544 -68.21 -14.46 24.56
N ALA A 545 -68.01 -14.37 23.23
CA ALA A 545 -69.12 -14.26 22.29
C ALA A 545 -70.00 -15.52 22.27
N VAL A 546 -69.40 -16.70 22.33
CA VAL A 546 -70.12 -17.98 22.40
C VAL A 546 -70.86 -18.12 23.73
N GLU A 547 -70.23 -17.73 24.84
CA GLU A 547 -70.86 -17.74 26.18
C GLU A 547 -72.06 -16.79 26.25
N ASN A 548 -71.93 -15.57 25.73
CA ASN A 548 -73.03 -14.60 25.65
C ASN A 548 -74.22 -15.13 24.83
N ALA A 549 -73.96 -15.80 23.70
CA ALA A 549 -75.01 -16.41 22.90
C ALA A 549 -75.72 -17.57 23.63
N MET A 550 -74.97 -18.38 24.38
CA MET A 550 -75.56 -19.43 25.23
C MET A 550 -76.43 -18.84 26.35
N MET A 551 -75.99 -17.77 27.01
CA MET A 551 -76.77 -17.07 28.04
C MET A 551 -78.05 -16.47 27.47
N MET A 552 -78.00 -15.81 26.30
CA MET A 552 -79.19 -15.25 25.64
C MET A 552 -80.20 -16.32 25.22
N LYS A 553 -79.72 -17.49 24.75
CA LYS A 553 -80.59 -18.64 24.45
C LYS A 553 -81.28 -19.18 25.70
N GLU A 554 -80.57 -19.20 26.84
CA GLU A 554 -81.16 -19.63 28.10
C GLU A 554 -82.16 -18.60 28.64
N GLU A 555 -81.87 -17.30 28.55
CA GLU A 555 -82.83 -16.24 28.92
C GLU A 555 -84.11 -16.29 28.08
N THR A 556 -84.00 -16.48 26.77
CA THR A 556 -85.16 -16.61 25.88
C THR A 556 -85.98 -17.84 26.23
N ARG A 557 -85.34 -18.98 26.53
CA ARG A 557 -86.00 -20.20 27.02
C ARG A 557 -86.72 -19.98 28.35
N GLN A 558 -86.13 -19.24 29.28
CA GLN A 558 -86.76 -18.88 30.56
C GLN A 558 -87.96 -17.93 30.36
N ARG A 559 -87.85 -16.95 29.46
CA ARG A 559 -88.97 -16.06 29.10
C ARG A 559 -90.10 -16.83 28.43
N GLU A 560 -89.81 -17.74 27.51
CA GLU A 560 -90.80 -18.61 26.89
C GLU A 560 -91.49 -19.51 27.93
N ALA A 561 -90.73 -20.08 28.86
CA ALA A 561 -91.28 -20.86 29.98
C ALA A 561 -92.19 -20.00 30.88
N ALA A 562 -91.81 -18.75 31.16
CA ALA A 562 -92.61 -17.80 31.92
C ALA A 562 -93.89 -17.35 31.18
N ILE A 563 -93.82 -17.13 29.87
CA ILE A 563 -94.97 -16.83 29.02
C ILE A 563 -95.92 -18.04 28.97
N MET A 564 -95.40 -19.25 28.76
CA MET A 564 -96.19 -20.48 28.82
C MET A 564 -96.85 -20.70 30.19
N ALA A 565 -96.18 -20.32 31.28
CA ALA A 565 -96.73 -20.39 32.63
C ALA A 565 -97.83 -19.34 32.89
N THR A 566 -97.71 -18.13 32.34
CA THR A 566 -98.72 -17.07 32.48
C THR A 566 -99.93 -17.28 31.56
N VAL A 567 -99.73 -17.80 30.34
CA VAL A 567 -100.80 -18.21 29.42
C VAL A 567 -101.62 -19.36 30.02
N LYS A 568 -101.02 -20.25 30.83
CA LYS A 568 -101.75 -21.27 31.61
C LYS A 568 -102.55 -20.71 32.80
N ARG A 569 -102.28 -19.49 33.27
CA ARG A 569 -103.01 -18.84 34.40
C ARG A 569 -104.15 -17.91 33.96
N ALA A 570 -104.29 -17.58 32.68
CA ALA A 570 -105.30 -16.63 32.17
C ALA A 570 -106.65 -17.25 31.73
N LYS A 571 -106.96 -18.49 32.12
CA LYS A 571 -108.27 -19.13 31.87
C LYS A 571 -108.96 -19.58 33.16
N THR A 572 -109.47 -18.64 33.96
CA THR A 572 -110.62 -18.87 34.86
C THR A 572 -111.41 -17.56 35.09
N PRO A 573 -112.75 -17.55 34.95
CA PRO A 573 -113.57 -16.34 35.02
C PRO A 573 -114.11 -16.13 36.45
N LYS A 574 -114.23 -14.89 36.91
CA LYS A 574 -115.12 -14.58 38.05
C LYS A 574 -115.79 -13.22 37.89
N LYS A 575 -117.10 -13.24 38.18
CA LYS A 575 -118.16 -12.30 37.81
C LYS A 575 -118.59 -11.50 39.05
N GLY A 576 -118.69 -10.17 38.94
CA GLY A 576 -119.76 -9.36 39.57
C GLY A 576 -119.49 -8.54 40.85
N GLY A 577 -119.83 -7.24 40.78
CA GLY A 577 -120.18 -6.32 41.91
C GLY A 577 -119.38 -5.01 41.92
N LYS A 578 -119.83 -3.89 41.32
CA LYS A 578 -120.66 -2.75 41.86
C LYS A 578 -120.05 -2.15 43.16
N ASP A 579 -119.75 -0.86 43.35
CA ASP A 579 -120.42 0.40 42.98
C ASP A 579 -119.52 1.63 43.36
N LYS A 580 -119.73 2.81 42.74
CA LYS A 580 -119.37 4.21 43.12
C LYS A 580 -117.89 4.55 43.46
N GLY A 581 -117.23 5.62 43.00
CA GLY A 581 -117.59 6.91 42.40
C GLY A 581 -116.52 7.95 42.83
N LYS A 582 -116.38 9.04 42.07
CA LYS A 582 -115.75 10.35 42.42
C LYS A 582 -114.29 10.63 41.97
N GLU A 583 -114.18 11.39 40.86
CA GLU A 583 -113.49 12.70 40.72
C GLU A 583 -112.18 12.91 41.53
N THR A 584 -111.02 13.28 40.95
CA THR A 584 -110.72 14.62 40.42
C THR A 584 -109.26 14.74 39.89
N LYS A 585 -109.11 15.50 38.79
CA LYS A 585 -108.12 16.56 38.46
C LYS A 585 -106.60 16.40 38.67
N GLY A 586 -105.86 16.67 37.58
CA GLY A 586 -104.62 17.47 37.51
C GLY A 586 -103.33 16.73 37.89
N ALA A 587 -102.13 17.05 37.41
CA ALA A 587 -101.61 18.06 36.49
C ALA A 587 -100.14 17.68 36.14
N LYS A 588 -99.62 18.26 35.04
CA LYS A 588 -98.22 18.72 34.81
C LYS A 588 -97.06 17.93 35.48
N SER A 589 -96.06 17.47 34.73
CA SER A 589 -94.96 18.30 34.20
C SER A 589 -93.96 17.38 33.45
N GLY A 590 -93.40 17.77 32.29
CA GLY A 590 -92.02 18.29 32.17
C GLY A 590 -90.98 17.15 32.18
N LYS A 591 -89.98 17.02 31.31
CA LYS A 591 -89.15 18.06 30.69
C LYS A 591 -88.15 17.40 29.70
N LYS A 592 -87.97 18.06 28.55
CA LYS A 592 -86.82 18.07 27.61
C LYS A 592 -85.47 17.53 28.15
N LYS A 593 -84.70 16.91 27.24
CA LYS A 593 -83.50 17.56 26.64
C LYS A 593 -82.94 16.84 25.40
N LYS A 594 -83.03 17.54 24.27
CA LYS A 594 -82.03 17.55 23.19
C LYS A 594 -80.68 18.01 23.75
N LYS A 595 -79.57 17.53 23.19
CA LYS A 595 -78.50 18.42 22.72
C LYS A 595 -77.70 17.77 21.58
N LYS A 596 -77.49 18.65 20.59
CA LYS A 596 -76.64 18.66 19.39
C LYS A 596 -75.60 17.59 19.22
#